data_AF-K9QRP3-F1
#
_entry.id   AF-K9QRP3-F1
#
_cell.length_a   1.000
_cell.length_b   1.000
_cell.length_c   1.000
_cell.angle_alpha   90.00
_cell.angle_beta   90.00
_cell.angle_gamma   90.00
#
_symmetry.space_group_name_H-M   'P 1'
#
loop_
_entity.id
_entity.type
_entity.pdbx_description
1 polymer ?
#
loop_
_entity_poly.entity_id
_entity_poly.type
_entity_poly.pdbx_seq_one_letter_code
_entity_poly.pdbx_strand_id
1 'polypeptide(L)' 'MGKIMSIYQNYVYSHIDNSSDILVKKIVDKILRSGKMSPQDHALLTSTAFNHGDISDGKRRQINRIFDHIQIGQLKLVNW' A
#
# COMPACT_ATOMS: atom_id res chain seq x y z
N MET A 1 -7.58 -9.03 -34.03
CA MET A 1 -7.90 -9.65 -32.73
C MET A 1 -6.98 -9.24 -31.56
N GLY A 2 -5.73 -8.82 -31.77
CA GLY A 2 -4.81 -8.47 -30.66
C GLY A 2 -5.07 -7.14 -29.91
N LYS A 3 -5.74 -6.16 -30.54
CA LYS A 3 -5.94 -4.82 -29.93
C LYS A 3 -6.97 -4.81 -28.79
N ILE A 4 -8.04 -5.61 -28.92
CA ILE A 4 -9.12 -5.68 -27.93
C ILE A 4 -8.66 -6.40 -26.66
N MET A 5 -7.92 -7.52 -26.82
CA MET A 5 -7.37 -8.30 -25.69
C MET A 5 -6.42 -7.48 -24.81
N SER A 6 -5.61 -6.60 -25.40
CA SER A 6 -4.67 -5.72 -24.69
C SER A 6 -5.37 -4.63 -23.86
N ILE A 7 -6.53 -4.13 -24.31
CA ILE A 7 -7.32 -3.14 -23.58
C ILE A 7 -7.97 -3.77 -22.34
N TYR A 8 -8.50 -4.99 -22.45
CA TYR A 8 -9.08 -5.69 -21.30
C TYR A 8 -8.06 -6.00 -20.22
N GLN A 9 -6.85 -6.43 -20.60
CA GLN A 9 -5.78 -6.67 -19.63
C GLN A 9 -5.37 -5.38 -18.91
N ASN A 10 -5.23 -4.26 -19.62
CA ASN A 10 -4.94 -2.95 -19.00
C ASN A 10 -6.08 -2.45 -18.10
N TYR A 11 -7.34 -2.67 -18.49
CA TYR A 11 -8.49 -2.27 -17.69
C TYR A 11 -8.58 -3.08 -16.38
N VAL A 12 -8.42 -4.40 -16.46
CA VAL A 12 -8.41 -5.27 -15.29
C VAL A 12 -7.23 -4.93 -14.39
N TYR A 13 -6.05 -4.69 -14.96
CA TYR A 13 -4.86 -4.30 -14.21
C TYR A 13 -5.05 -2.97 -13.48
N SER A 14 -5.51 -1.92 -14.18
CA SER A 14 -5.76 -0.60 -13.58
C SER A 14 -6.90 -0.62 -12.54
N HIS A 15 -7.92 -1.45 -12.73
CA HIS A 15 -9.00 -1.61 -11.74
C HIS A 15 -8.53 -2.32 -10.47
N ILE A 16 -7.74 -3.39 -10.61
CA ILE A 16 -7.11 -4.09 -9.48
C ILE A 16 -6.14 -3.16 -8.75
N ASP A 17 -5.35 -2.38 -9.50
CA ASP A 17 -4.40 -1.43 -8.96
C ASP A 17 -5.10 -0.31 -8.17
N ASN A 18 -6.14 0.31 -8.74
CA ASN A 18 -6.96 1.33 -8.06
C ASN A 18 -7.62 0.79 -6.78
N SER A 19 -8.14 -0.44 -6.82
CA SER A 19 -8.77 -1.07 -5.66
C SER A 19 -7.74 -1.32 -4.54
N SER A 20 -6.54 -1.74 -4.92
CA SER A 20 -5.42 -1.94 -4.02
C SER A 20 -4.87 -0.62 -3.46
N ASP A 21 -4.83 0.46 -4.26
CA ASP A 21 -4.47 1.81 -3.83
C ASP A 21 -5.42 2.32 -2.73
N ILE A 22 -6.72 2.10 -2.90
CA ILE A 22 -7.74 2.49 -1.91
C ILE A 22 -7.52 1.73 -0.60
N LEU A 23 -7.19 0.44 -0.66
CA LEU A 23 -6.95 -0.37 0.53
C LEU A 23 -5.67 0.05 1.27
N VAL A 24 -4.57 0.25 0.54
CA VAL A 24 -3.31 0.75 1.11
C VAL A 24 -3.54 2.10 1.78
N LYS A 25 -4.21 3.02 1.09
CA LYS A 25 -4.52 4.35 1.63
C LYS A 25 -5.33 4.26 2.93
N LYS A 26 -6.35 3.40 2.99
CA LYS A 26 -7.17 3.22 4.22
C LYS A 26 -6.33 2.73 5.40
N ILE A 27 -5.41 1.79 5.17
CA ILE A 27 -4.52 1.26 6.21
C ILE A 27 -3.53 2.34 6.65
N VAL A 28 -2.97 3.08 5.70
CA VAL A 28 -2.05 4.18 5.98
C VAL A 28 -2.72 5.27 6.79
N ASP A 29 -3.91 5.70 6.39
CA ASP A 29 -4.69 6.69 7.12
C ASP A 29 -5.06 6.21 8.53
N LYS A 30 -5.37 4.92 8.71
CA LYS A 30 -5.62 4.31 10.04
C LYS A 30 -4.38 4.41 10.93
N ILE A 31 -3.20 4.06 10.42
CA ILE A 31 -1.94 4.06 11.18
C ILE A 31 -1.55 5.48 11.56
N LEU A 32 -1.58 6.40 10.59
CA LEU A 32 -1.26 7.81 10.82
C LEU A 32 -2.23 8.45 11.82
N ARG A 33 -3.54 8.19 11.70
CA ARG A 33 -4.54 8.76 12.60
C ARG A 33 -4.46 8.21 14.02
N SER A 34 -4.09 6.93 14.16
CA SER A 34 -3.95 6.30 15.48
C SER A 34 -2.59 6.54 16.14
N GLY A 35 -1.58 6.93 15.35
CA GLY A 35 -0.20 7.02 15.81
C GLY A 35 0.40 5.67 16.22
N LYS A 36 -0.24 4.56 15.82
CA LYS A 36 0.08 3.21 16.28
C LYS A 36 0.17 2.26 15.11
N MET A 37 1.13 1.35 15.17
CA MET A 37 1.29 0.27 14.20
C MET A 37 1.36 -1.07 14.93
N SER A 38 0.48 -2.00 14.56
CA SER A 38 0.53 -3.40 15.01
C SER A 38 1.39 -4.26 14.08
N PRO A 39 1.84 -5.46 14.51
CA PRO A 39 2.54 -6.40 13.64
C PRO A 39 1.71 -6.80 12.40
N GLN A 40 0.39 -6.84 12.52
CA GLN A 40 -0.53 -7.15 11.43
C GLN A 40 -0.53 -6.03 10.38
N ASP A 41 -0.58 -4.77 10.83
CA ASP A 41 -0.48 -3.60 9.96
C ASP A 41 0.88 -3.57 9.24
N HIS A 42 1.96 -3.89 9.96
CA HIS A 42 3.31 -3.98 9.40
C HIS A 42 3.44 -5.11 8.36
N ALA A 43 2.96 -6.32 8.66
CA ALA A 43 3.01 -7.46 7.76
C ALA A 43 2.22 -7.19 6.47
N LEU A 44 1.07 -6.52 6.58
CA LEU A 44 0.24 -6.15 5.44
C LEU A 44 0.92 -5.10 4.54
N LEU A 45 1.52 -4.06 5.14
CA LEU A 45 2.29 -3.06 4.38
C LEU A 45 3.51 -3.67 3.70
N THR A 46 4.25 -4.53 4.42
CA THR A 46 5.43 -5.23 3.91
C THR A 46 5.05 -6.15 2.75
N SER A 47 4.01 -6.97 2.93
CA SER A 47 3.48 -7.84 1.86
C SER A 47 3.08 -7.03 0.63
N THR A 48 2.48 -5.84 0.82
CA THR A 48 2.11 -4.97 -0.29
C THR A 48 3.32 -4.31 -0.96
N ALA A 49 4.34 -3.92 -0.18
CA ALA A 49 5.57 -3.31 -0.66
C ALA A 49 6.48 -4.29 -1.43
N PHE A 50 6.41 -5.58 -1.10
CA PHE A 50 7.20 -6.65 -1.71
C PHE A 50 6.39 -7.53 -2.68
N ASN A 51 5.14 -7.17 -2.96
CA ASN A 51 4.38 -7.85 -3.99
C ASN A 51 5.06 -7.58 -5.34
N HIS A 52 5.53 -8.63 -6.01
CA HIS A 52 6.33 -8.60 -7.25
C HIS A 52 5.64 -7.97 -8.47
N GLY A 53 4.46 -7.37 -8.28
CA GLY A 53 3.79 -6.56 -9.30
C GLY A 53 4.36 -5.15 -9.40
N ASP A 54 3.97 -4.45 -10.46
CA ASP A 54 4.29 -3.03 -10.67
C ASP A 54 3.54 -2.19 -9.63
N ILE A 55 4.16 -2.00 -8.46
CA ILE A 55 3.61 -1.12 -7.42
C ILE A 55 3.66 0.30 -7.95
N SER A 56 2.50 0.95 -8.04
CA SER A 56 2.39 2.35 -8.44
C SER A 56 3.28 3.24 -7.56
N ASP A 57 3.85 4.31 -8.13
CA ASP A 57 4.64 5.28 -7.36
C ASP A 57 3.83 5.93 -6.24
N GLY A 58 2.51 6.02 -6.40
CA GLY A 58 1.57 6.45 -5.38
C GLY A 58 1.59 5.53 -4.15
N LYS A 59 1.51 4.21 -4.35
CA LYS A 59 1.63 3.21 -3.28
C LYS A 59 2.98 3.27 -2.58
N ARG A 60 4.08 3.32 -3.36
CA ARG A 60 5.44 3.43 -2.78
C ARG A 60 5.55 4.68 -1.90
N ARG A 61 5.05 5.82 -2.37
CA ARG A 61 5.07 7.08 -1.59
C ARG A 61 4.24 6.99 -0.31
N GLN A 62 3.08 6.33 -0.33
CA GLN A 62 2.26 6.14 0.87
C GLN A 62 2.93 5.23 1.90
N ILE A 63 3.55 4.14 1.45
CA ILE A 63 4.27 3.19 2.31
C ILE A 63 5.52 3.86 2.89
N ASN A 64 6.31 4.56 2.08
CA ASN A 64 7.50 5.27 2.55
C ASN A 64 7.17 6.31 3.62
N ARG A 65 6.06 7.03 3.49
CA ARG A 65 5.61 7.97 4.53
C ARG A 65 5.47 7.30 5.89
N ILE A 66 4.99 6.06 5.96
CA ILE A 66 4.89 5.36 7.24
C ILE A 66 6.29 5.08 7.80
N PHE A 67 7.20 4.58 6.98
CA PHE A 67 8.58 4.33 7.42
C PHE A 67 9.27 5.60 7.91
N ASP A 68 9.03 6.74 7.27
CA ASP A 68 9.51 8.05 7.74
C ASP A 68 8.95 8.38 9.13
N HIS A 69 7.65 8.15 9.37
CA HIS A 69 7.03 8.42 10.67
C HIS A 69 7.52 7.45 11.76
N ILE A 70 7.89 6.21 11.41
CA ILE A 70 8.56 5.28 12.33
C ILE A 70 9.95 5.82 12.68
N GLN A 71 10.75 6.22 11.69
CA GLN A 71 12.11 6.70 11.89
C GLN A 71 12.19 7.97 12.74
N ILE A 72 11.21 8.87 12.59
CA ILE A 72 11.10 10.12 13.37
C ILE A 72 10.45 9.86 14.76
N GLY A 73 10.05 8.63 15.06
CA GLY A 73 9.45 8.25 16.35
C GLY A 73 8.01 8.74 16.54
N GLN A 74 7.32 9.11 15.46
CA GLN A 74 5.93 9.56 15.47
C GLN A 74 4.92 8.41 15.48
N LEU A 75 5.38 7.18 15.30
CA LEU A 75 4.57 5.96 15.41
C LEU A 75 5.02 5.11 16.59
N LYS A 76 4.07 4.69 17.42
CA LYS A 76 4.28 3.69 18.46
C LYS A 76 4.03 2.30 17.88
N LEU A 77 5.06 1.44 17.91
CA LEU A 77 4.89 0.01 17.66
C LEU A 77 4.16 -0.59 18.86
N VAL A 78 2.99 -1.18 18.63
CA VAL A 78 2.15 -1.76 19.70
C VAL A 78 2.03 -3.26 19.49
N ASN A 79 2.01 -4.01 20.59
CA ASN A 79 1.84 -5.48 20.59
C ASN A 79 2.90 -6.20 19.73
N TRP A 80 4.15 -5.75 19.83
CA TRP A 80 5.31 -6.30 19.13
C TRP A 80 5.99 -7.41 19.92
#